data_AF-A0A4Q5U6H5-F1
#
_entry.id   AF-A0A4Q5U6H5-F1
#
_cell.length_a   1.000
_cell.length_b   1.000
_cell.length_c   1.000
_cell.angle_alpha   90.00
_cell.angle_beta   90.00
_cell.angle_gamma   90.00
#
_symmetry.space_group_name_H-M   'P 1'
#
loop_
_entity.id
_entity.type
_entity.pdbx_description
1 polymer ?
#
loop_
_entity_poly.entity_id
_entity_poly.type
_entity_poly.pdbx_seq_one_letter_code
_entity_poly.pdbx_strand_id
1 'polypeptide(L)'
;MLQRVSYWYLVLIPFMVAIGGFALPEMSPAIYIPIWMVMAILMVTAFTIIRNPARLRSSDNLIFPTPAPLLLIAPWFFISVFFGFGPPPSTVEGWVANLTEQQVRYAILLIPGLLVPAGFVILCRYLKLAGETTFSAIGQTAILIAAPLFLLNMAYWGTFLGEAFKGFVASGSTVRPDWYAPVRALLESLSTIEVALFYLATLAFAFSLKKSSVFKPFACHMYIVFSMAGFILDICGSFLPEPVSFAGYLVAIPAIPLIMPYLMGVNLLKLGNKGTAEQKSSLQVLKRERTTEE
;
A
#
# COMPACT_ATOMS: atom_id res chain seq x y z
N MET A 1 24.61 7.22 -10.82
CA MET A 1 24.69 6.80 -9.40
C MET A 1 23.48 7.28 -8.60
N LEU A 2 23.21 8.60 -8.54
CA LEU A 2 22.14 9.20 -7.73
C LEU A 2 20.74 8.58 -7.94
N GLN A 3 20.29 8.37 -9.18
CA GLN A 3 19.01 7.70 -9.47
C GLN A 3 18.88 6.29 -8.88
N ARG A 4 19.98 5.53 -8.87
CA ARG A 4 19.97 4.17 -8.31
C ARG A 4 19.87 4.23 -6.78
N VAL A 5 20.53 5.19 -6.16
CA VAL A 5 20.44 5.45 -4.71
C VAL A 5 19.04 5.90 -4.34
N SER A 6 18.46 6.88 -5.04
CA SER A 6 17.08 7.33 -4.83
C SER A 6 16.06 6.21 -4.98
N TYR A 7 16.24 5.34 -5.97
CA TYR A 7 15.39 4.17 -6.16
C TYR A 7 15.45 3.21 -4.98
N TRP A 8 16.66 2.82 -4.56
CA TRP A 8 16.82 1.92 -3.42
C TRP A 8 16.32 2.53 -2.12
N TYR A 9 16.54 3.83 -1.92
CA TYR A 9 15.99 4.55 -0.78
C TYR A 9 14.47 4.40 -0.72
N LEU A 10 13.74 4.70 -1.81
CA LEU A 10 12.29 4.51 -1.85
C LEU A 10 11.90 3.05 -1.60
N VAL A 11 12.56 2.07 -2.23
CA VAL A 11 12.27 0.65 -2.01
C VAL A 11 12.41 0.25 -0.53
N LEU A 12 13.35 0.84 0.20
CA LEU A 12 13.63 0.51 1.59
C LEU A 12 12.69 1.17 2.61
N ILE A 13 12.03 2.29 2.26
CA ILE A 13 11.13 3.02 3.16
C ILE A 13 10.14 2.12 3.91
N PRO A 14 9.30 1.30 3.25
CA PRO A 14 8.28 0.53 3.96
C PRO A 14 8.87 -0.43 5.00
N PHE A 15 10.05 -0.99 4.71
CA PHE A 15 10.74 -1.90 5.61
C PHE A 15 11.38 -1.16 6.79
N MET A 16 12.00 0.01 6.53
CA MET A 16 12.53 0.85 7.60
C MET A 16 11.44 1.30 8.56
N VAL A 17 10.29 1.73 8.02
CA VAL A 17 9.13 2.16 8.81
C VAL A 17 8.56 1.01 9.61
N ALA A 18 8.42 -0.20 9.03
CA ALA A 18 7.98 -1.38 9.76
C ALA A 18 8.94 -1.77 10.89
N ILE A 19 10.26 -1.80 10.63
CA ILE A 19 11.26 -2.10 11.65
C ILE A 19 11.20 -1.05 12.77
N GLY A 20 11.16 0.25 12.43
CA GLY A 20 11.04 1.30 13.45
C GLY A 20 9.76 1.19 14.27
N GLY A 21 8.62 1.07 13.59
CA GLY A 21 7.31 1.03 14.24
C GLY A 21 7.02 -0.22 15.07
N PHE A 22 7.69 -1.35 14.81
CA PHE A 22 7.46 -2.59 15.57
C PHE A 22 8.61 -3.00 16.49
N ALA A 23 9.85 -2.65 16.16
CA ALA A 23 11.02 -3.09 16.93
C ALA A 23 11.56 -2.02 17.89
N LEU A 24 11.21 -0.74 17.69
CA LEU A 24 11.66 0.34 18.57
C LEU A 24 10.56 0.70 19.58
N PRO A 25 10.94 1.12 20.80
CA PRO A 25 9.99 1.70 21.73
C PRO A 25 9.41 3.00 21.17
N GLU A 26 8.24 3.37 21.69
CA GLU A 26 7.62 4.65 21.39
C GLU A 26 8.57 5.81 21.67
N MET A 27 8.64 6.75 20.72
CA MET A 27 9.48 7.94 20.82
C MET A 27 8.60 9.16 21.11
N SER A 28 9.15 10.16 21.79
CA SER A 28 8.41 11.41 21.96
C SER A 28 8.20 12.12 20.60
N PRO A 29 7.10 12.86 20.41
CA PRO A 29 6.85 13.64 19.20
C PRO A 29 7.98 14.62 18.85
N ALA A 30 8.67 15.15 19.86
CA ALA A 30 9.83 16.01 19.67
C ALA A 30 11.00 15.33 18.95
N ILE A 31 11.07 14.00 18.97
CA ILE A 31 12.13 13.20 18.33
C ILE A 31 11.67 12.68 16.97
N TYR A 32 10.51 12.01 16.91
CA TYR A 32 10.14 11.32 15.67
C TYR A 32 9.61 12.26 14.59
N ILE A 33 9.02 13.42 14.92
CA ILE A 33 8.54 14.38 13.92
C ILE A 33 9.71 14.94 13.09
N PRO A 34 10.83 15.42 13.67
CA PRO A 34 12.00 15.81 12.90
C PRO A 34 12.57 14.68 12.01
N ILE A 35 12.65 13.45 12.52
CA ILE A 35 13.11 12.28 11.75
C ILE A 35 12.18 12.05 10.55
N TRP A 36 10.88 12.06 10.78
CA TRP A 36 9.87 11.93 9.73
C TRP A 36 9.98 13.04 8.68
N MET A 37 10.17 14.30 9.09
CA MET A 37 10.35 15.41 8.14
C MET A 37 11.56 15.20 7.23
N VAL A 38 12.69 14.76 7.79
CA VAL A 38 13.89 14.42 7.00
C VAL A 38 13.57 13.27 6.04
N MET A 39 12.94 12.19 6.50
CA MET A 39 12.54 11.07 5.65
C MET A 39 11.62 11.51 4.51
N ALA A 40 10.61 12.34 4.80
CA ALA A 40 9.65 12.85 3.84
C ALA A 40 10.32 13.74 2.78
N ILE A 41 11.20 14.66 3.19
CA ILE A 41 11.99 15.49 2.26
C ILE A 41 12.82 14.60 1.34
N LEU A 42 13.55 13.64 1.91
CA LEU A 42 14.36 12.70 1.13
C LEU A 42 13.51 11.86 0.17
N MET A 43 12.29 11.47 0.56
CA MET A 43 11.36 10.75 -0.33
C MET A 43 10.91 11.64 -1.49
N VAL A 44 10.60 12.91 -1.24
CA VAL A 44 10.20 13.87 -2.30
C VAL A 44 11.37 14.10 -3.25
N THR A 45 12.57 14.31 -2.72
CA THR A 45 13.79 14.47 -3.52
C THR A 45 14.11 13.21 -4.34
N ALA A 46 13.99 12.02 -3.74
CA ALA A 46 14.20 10.76 -4.45
C ALA A 46 13.17 10.57 -5.58
N PHE A 47 11.90 10.90 -5.32
CA PHE A 47 10.84 10.87 -6.31
C PHE A 47 11.12 11.81 -7.49
N THR A 48 11.53 13.06 -7.23
CA THR A 48 11.81 14.05 -8.30
C THR A 48 13.03 13.65 -9.14
N ILE A 49 14.09 13.12 -8.51
CA ILE A 49 15.28 12.60 -9.20
C ILE A 49 14.93 11.43 -10.12
N ILE A 50 14.06 10.52 -9.67
CA ILE A 50 13.62 9.39 -10.49
C ILE A 50 12.74 9.89 -11.62
N ARG A 51 11.77 10.77 -11.38
CA ARG A 51 10.80 11.25 -12.38
C ARG A 51 11.41 12.08 -13.53
N ASN A 52 12.61 12.65 -13.35
CA ASN A 52 13.31 13.60 -14.23
C ASN A 52 12.58 14.00 -15.55
N PRO A 53 11.89 15.16 -15.58
CA PRO A 53 11.04 15.58 -16.69
C PRO A 53 11.78 15.84 -18.01
N ALA A 54 13.09 16.06 -18.00
CA ALA A 54 13.89 16.25 -19.22
C ALA A 54 13.89 15.01 -20.14
N ARG A 55 13.62 13.82 -19.60
CA ARG A 55 13.53 12.57 -20.39
C ARG A 55 12.12 12.26 -20.89
N LEU A 56 11.09 12.74 -20.20
CA LEU A 56 9.69 12.57 -20.58
C LEU A 56 9.34 13.30 -21.90
N ARG A 57 10.07 14.38 -22.23
CA ARG A 57 9.89 15.14 -23.49
C ARG A 57 10.42 14.45 -24.75
N SER A 58 11.10 13.30 -24.64
CA SER A 58 11.78 12.65 -25.78
C SER A 58 11.03 11.45 -26.40
N SER A 59 9.86 11.09 -25.86
CA SER A 59 9.08 9.94 -26.35
C SER A 59 7.67 10.35 -26.79
N ASP A 60 7.48 10.49 -28.11
CA ASP A 60 6.18 10.71 -28.77
C ASP A 60 5.19 9.52 -28.67
N ASN A 61 5.45 8.52 -27.82
CA ASN A 61 4.60 7.34 -27.67
C ASN A 61 4.15 7.18 -26.22
N LEU A 62 2.82 6.98 -26.07
CA LEU A 62 2.07 6.55 -24.89
C LEU A 62 2.73 6.91 -23.54
N ILE A 63 2.53 8.15 -23.10
CA ILE A 63 2.94 8.60 -21.78
C ILE A 63 2.23 7.72 -20.73
N PHE A 64 2.98 6.88 -20.03
CA PHE A 64 2.45 6.15 -18.87
C PHE A 64 1.86 7.17 -17.89
N PRO A 65 0.62 6.99 -17.39
CA PRO A 65 -0.05 8.00 -16.59
C PRO A 65 0.74 8.22 -15.29
N THR A 66 1.44 9.35 -15.23
CA THR A 66 2.16 9.80 -14.03
C THR A 66 1.30 9.85 -12.75
N PRO A 67 -0.03 10.10 -12.80
CA PRO A 67 -0.85 10.13 -11.59
C PRO A 67 -0.96 8.78 -10.87
N ALA A 68 -1.04 7.65 -11.57
CA ALA A 68 -1.20 6.35 -10.93
C ALA A 68 -0.04 5.99 -9.97
N PRO A 69 1.24 5.98 -10.39
CA PRO A 69 2.34 5.67 -9.48
C PRO A 69 2.48 6.70 -8.36
N LEU A 70 2.16 7.96 -8.60
CA LEU A 70 2.16 8.98 -7.55
C LEU A 70 1.16 8.65 -6.45
N LEU A 71 -0.07 8.28 -6.82
CA LEU A 71 -1.13 7.94 -5.86
C LEU A 71 -0.84 6.66 -5.08
N LEU A 72 -0.11 5.71 -5.66
CA LEU A 72 0.35 4.50 -4.96
C LEU A 72 1.53 4.77 -4.00
N ILE A 73 2.38 5.74 -4.32
CA ILE A 73 3.55 6.12 -3.50
C ILE A 73 3.14 7.07 -2.37
N ALA A 74 2.25 8.02 -2.66
CA ALA A 74 1.97 9.17 -1.81
C ALA A 74 1.55 8.83 -0.35
N PRO A 75 0.75 7.79 -0.08
CA PRO A 75 0.39 7.42 1.28
C PRO A 75 1.59 7.18 2.19
N TRP A 76 2.69 6.65 1.65
CA TRP A 76 3.86 6.31 2.44
C TRP A 76 4.65 7.54 2.93
N PHE A 77 4.44 8.72 2.34
CA PHE A 77 4.92 9.97 2.95
C PHE A 77 4.33 10.15 4.34
N PHE A 78 3.03 9.88 4.50
CA PHE A 78 2.33 10.02 5.78
C PHE A 78 2.58 8.81 6.69
N ILE A 79 2.47 7.59 6.17
CA ILE A 79 2.70 6.34 6.95
C ILE A 79 4.11 6.31 7.55
N SER A 80 5.11 6.94 6.90
CA SER A 80 6.48 6.94 7.41
C SER A 80 6.65 7.55 8.80
N VAL A 81 5.69 8.36 9.28
CA VAL A 81 5.70 8.87 10.67
C VAL A 81 5.59 7.75 11.71
N PHE A 82 5.02 6.60 11.33
CA PHE A 82 4.86 5.45 12.22
C PHE A 82 6.18 4.84 12.68
N PHE A 83 7.30 5.21 12.04
CA PHE A 83 8.63 4.82 12.48
C PHE A 83 8.88 5.09 13.97
N GLY A 84 8.33 6.18 14.52
CA GLY A 84 8.52 6.55 15.93
C GLY A 84 7.33 6.27 16.86
N PHE A 85 6.23 5.72 16.34
CA PHE A 85 5.02 5.48 17.14
C PHE A 85 5.12 4.26 18.07
N GLY A 86 6.09 3.38 17.82
CA GLY A 86 6.16 2.08 18.49
C GLY A 86 4.95 1.17 18.18
N PRO A 87 4.97 -0.06 18.73
CA PRO A 87 3.90 -1.02 18.52
C PRO A 87 2.58 -0.49 19.10
N PRO A 88 1.42 -0.84 18.52
CA PRO A 88 0.13 -0.51 19.13
C PRO A 88 0.06 -1.06 20.56
N PRO A 89 -0.48 -0.31 21.54
CA PRO A 89 -0.68 -0.80 22.89
C PRO A 89 -1.54 -2.07 22.91
N SER A 90 -1.15 -3.07 23.71
CA SER A 90 -1.89 -4.33 23.86
C SER A 90 -2.96 -4.29 24.96
N THR A 91 -2.99 -3.22 25.76
CA THR A 91 -3.93 -3.04 26.88
C THR A 91 -4.85 -1.86 26.62
N VAL A 92 -6.06 -1.91 27.22
CA VAL A 92 -7.04 -0.83 27.13
C VAL A 92 -6.49 0.44 27.76
N GLU A 93 -5.82 0.31 28.91
CA GLU A 93 -5.21 1.41 29.65
C GLU A 93 -4.08 2.05 28.84
N GLY A 94 -3.21 1.24 28.22
CA GLY A 94 -2.14 1.73 27.36
C GLY A 94 -2.67 2.42 26.10
N TRP A 95 -3.78 1.93 25.53
CA TRP A 95 -4.45 2.58 24.42
C TRP A 95 -4.99 3.96 24.79
N VAL A 96 -5.63 4.08 25.97
CA VAL A 96 -6.14 5.36 26.47
C VAL A 96 -5.00 6.32 26.80
N ALA A 97 -3.89 5.83 27.35
CA ALA A 97 -2.71 6.63 27.63
C ALA A 97 -2.10 7.25 26.36
N ASN A 98 -2.12 6.51 25.25
CA ASN A 98 -1.58 6.93 23.95
C ASN A 98 -2.68 7.27 22.93
N LEU A 99 -3.81 7.78 23.40
CA LEU A 99 -5.00 7.93 22.56
C LEU A 99 -4.78 8.87 21.38
N THR A 100 -4.07 9.98 21.59
CA THR A 100 -3.81 10.96 20.53
C THR A 100 -2.98 10.32 19.41
N GLU A 101 -1.94 9.57 19.75
CA GLU A 101 -1.10 8.83 18.81
C GLU A 101 -1.92 7.79 18.04
N GLN A 102 -2.83 7.06 18.69
CA GLN A 102 -3.72 6.13 17.99
C GLN A 102 -4.68 6.86 17.06
N GLN A 103 -5.32 7.94 17.50
CA GLN A 103 -6.18 8.77 16.66
C GLN A 103 -5.44 9.27 15.40
N VAL A 104 -4.22 9.78 15.58
CA VAL A 104 -3.38 10.22 14.46
C VAL A 104 -2.99 9.06 13.56
N ARG A 105 -2.62 7.89 14.12
CA ARG A 105 -2.27 6.67 13.36
C ARG A 105 -3.38 6.29 12.40
N TYR A 106 -4.60 6.16 12.91
CA TYR A 106 -5.73 5.73 12.10
C TYR A 106 -6.25 6.83 11.18
N ALA A 107 -6.16 8.11 11.57
CA ALA A 107 -6.45 9.23 10.67
C ALA A 107 -5.49 9.26 9.47
N ILE A 108 -4.20 9.01 9.68
CA ILE A 108 -3.20 8.88 8.61
C ILE A 108 -3.55 7.71 7.70
N LEU A 109 -4.00 6.58 8.25
CA LEU A 109 -4.42 5.42 7.46
C LEU A 109 -5.68 5.68 6.63
N LEU A 110 -6.50 6.69 6.90
CA LEU A 110 -7.59 7.04 5.97
C LEU A 110 -7.06 7.51 4.60
N ILE A 111 -5.88 8.12 4.56
CA ILE A 111 -5.26 8.63 3.32
C ILE A 111 -5.00 7.50 2.30
N PRO A 112 -4.29 6.40 2.60
CA PRO A 112 -4.15 5.28 1.66
C PRO A 112 -5.49 4.67 1.25
N GLY A 113 -6.48 4.64 2.14
CA GLY A 113 -7.84 4.18 1.84
C GLY A 113 -8.53 4.96 0.71
N LEU A 114 -8.03 6.15 0.38
CA LEU A 114 -8.50 6.97 -0.73
C LEU A 114 -7.52 6.96 -1.92
N LEU A 115 -6.23 7.18 -1.65
CA LEU A 115 -5.24 7.38 -2.71
C LEU A 115 -4.88 6.06 -3.43
N VAL A 116 -4.74 4.95 -2.72
CA VAL A 116 -4.38 3.66 -3.35
C VAL A 116 -5.47 3.18 -4.30
N PRO A 117 -6.77 3.15 -3.91
CA PRO A 117 -7.85 2.84 -4.84
C PRO A 117 -7.90 3.77 -6.05
N ALA A 118 -7.72 5.08 -5.86
CA ALA A 118 -7.67 6.02 -6.97
C ALA A 118 -6.51 5.72 -7.94
N GLY A 119 -5.33 5.41 -7.40
CA GLY A 119 -4.17 4.99 -8.18
C GLY A 119 -4.44 3.72 -9.01
N PHE A 120 -5.05 2.71 -8.40
CA PHE A 120 -5.45 1.49 -9.09
C PHE A 120 -6.55 1.70 -10.14
N VAL A 121 -7.52 2.58 -9.90
CA VAL A 121 -8.54 2.92 -10.91
C VAL A 121 -7.91 3.56 -12.14
N ILE A 122 -6.97 4.48 -11.96
CA ILE A 122 -6.23 5.09 -13.09
C ILE A 122 -5.38 4.03 -13.81
N LEU A 123 -4.70 3.17 -13.06
CA LEU A 123 -3.91 2.08 -13.62
C LEU A 123 -4.77 1.09 -14.43
N CYS A 124 -5.97 0.77 -13.95
CA CYS A 124 -6.92 -0.10 -14.65
C CYS A 124 -7.31 0.49 -16.02
N ARG A 125 -7.62 1.79 -16.08
CA ARG A 125 -7.94 2.45 -17.37
C ARG A 125 -6.78 2.33 -18.35
N TYR A 126 -5.55 2.54 -17.89
CA TYR A 126 -4.37 2.39 -18.72
C TYR A 126 -4.17 0.95 -19.21
N LEU A 127 -4.32 -0.04 -18.34
CA LEU A 127 -4.18 -1.45 -18.69
C LEU A 127 -5.24 -1.92 -19.70
N LYS A 128 -6.48 -1.42 -19.57
CA LYS A 128 -7.55 -1.64 -20.55
C LYS A 128 -7.19 -1.08 -21.93
N LEU A 129 -6.60 0.12 -21.99
CA LEU A 129 -6.09 0.69 -23.25
C LEU A 129 -4.91 -0.11 -23.82
N ALA A 130 -4.12 -0.76 -22.96
CA ALA A 130 -3.05 -1.67 -23.34
C ALA A 130 -3.54 -3.09 -23.68
N GLY A 131 -4.85 -3.32 -23.78
CA GLY A 131 -5.45 -4.60 -24.18
C GLY A 131 -5.67 -5.61 -23.06
N GLU A 132 -5.42 -5.25 -21.79
CA GLU A 132 -5.68 -6.12 -20.64
C GLU A 132 -6.92 -5.65 -19.86
N THR A 133 -8.01 -6.40 -20.00
CA THR A 133 -9.31 -6.08 -19.41
C THR A 133 -9.70 -6.99 -18.25
N THR A 134 -9.27 -8.24 -18.25
CA THR A 134 -9.77 -9.27 -17.33
C THR A 134 -9.21 -9.07 -15.93
N PHE A 135 -7.89 -9.10 -15.78
CA PHE A 135 -7.25 -9.00 -14.46
C PHE A 135 -7.35 -7.58 -13.90
N SER A 136 -7.28 -6.55 -14.77
CA SER A 136 -7.49 -5.16 -14.36
C SER A 136 -8.91 -4.92 -13.83
N ALA A 137 -9.94 -5.56 -14.40
CA ALA A 137 -11.30 -5.48 -13.88
C ALA A 137 -11.46 -6.21 -12.54
N ILE A 138 -10.90 -7.42 -12.39
CA ILE A 138 -10.92 -8.15 -11.10
C ILE A 138 -10.26 -7.32 -10.01
N GLY A 139 -9.07 -6.78 -10.28
CA GLY A 139 -8.34 -5.94 -9.33
C GLY A 139 -9.09 -4.65 -8.98
N GLN A 140 -9.72 -4.02 -9.98
CA GLN A 140 -10.55 -2.84 -9.77
C GLN A 140 -11.76 -3.14 -8.89
N THR A 141 -12.46 -4.25 -9.13
CA THR A 141 -13.62 -4.63 -8.31
C THR A 141 -13.18 -4.92 -6.87
N ALA A 142 -12.09 -5.69 -6.69
CA ALA A 142 -11.57 -5.99 -5.36
C ALA A 142 -11.22 -4.71 -4.58
N ILE A 143 -10.50 -3.77 -5.19
CA ILE A 143 -10.10 -2.53 -4.50
C ILE A 143 -11.28 -1.60 -4.21
N LEU A 144 -12.30 -1.56 -5.07
CA LEU A 144 -13.50 -0.74 -4.85
C LEU A 144 -14.37 -1.27 -3.71
N ILE A 145 -14.29 -2.57 -3.40
CA ILE A 145 -14.92 -3.18 -2.21
C ILE A 145 -14.02 -3.01 -0.99
N ALA A 146 -12.70 -3.22 -1.12
CA ALA A 146 -11.75 -3.11 -0.01
C ALA A 146 -11.71 -1.70 0.59
N ALA A 147 -11.73 -0.66 -0.27
CA ALA A 147 -11.58 0.72 0.15
C ALA A 147 -12.63 1.19 1.19
N PRO A 148 -13.95 1.04 0.97
CA PRO A 148 -14.94 1.45 1.97
C PRO A 148 -14.85 0.64 3.26
N LEU A 149 -14.53 -0.66 3.18
CA LEU A 149 -14.32 -1.49 4.38
C LEU A 149 -13.14 -0.98 5.19
N PHE A 150 -12.01 -0.73 4.52
CA PHE A 150 -10.80 -0.19 5.13
C PHE A 150 -11.01 1.16 5.78
N LEU A 151 -11.73 2.07 5.13
CA LEU A 151 -12.08 3.36 5.73
C LEU A 151 -12.97 3.20 6.97
N LEU A 152 -13.95 2.29 6.93
CA LEU A 152 -14.80 1.98 8.09
C LEU A 152 -13.98 1.41 9.25
N ASN A 153 -13.08 0.47 8.95
CA ASN A 153 -12.21 -0.16 9.94
C ASN A 153 -11.28 0.89 10.57
N MET A 154 -10.62 1.74 9.77
CA MET A 154 -9.74 2.80 10.28
C MET A 154 -10.52 3.82 11.11
N ALA A 155 -11.74 4.18 10.70
CA ALA A 155 -12.61 5.04 11.48
C ALA A 155 -12.98 4.41 12.84
N TYR A 156 -13.31 3.12 12.86
CA TYR A 156 -13.59 2.40 14.11
C TYR A 156 -12.41 2.44 15.07
N TRP A 157 -11.22 2.04 14.61
CA TRP A 157 -10.02 2.00 15.45
C TRP A 157 -9.60 3.39 15.92
N GLY A 158 -9.70 4.40 15.04
CA GLY A 158 -9.29 5.77 15.33
C GLY A 158 -10.28 6.57 16.17
N THR A 159 -11.56 6.21 16.22
CA THR A 159 -12.58 7.04 16.89
C THR A 159 -13.38 6.23 17.91
N PHE A 160 -14.24 5.33 17.43
CA PHE A 160 -15.18 4.57 18.26
C PHE A 160 -14.48 3.78 19.37
N LEU A 161 -13.40 3.07 19.04
CA LEU A 161 -12.69 2.24 20.02
C LEU A 161 -12.06 3.08 21.13
N GLY A 162 -11.48 4.24 20.78
CA GLY A 162 -10.88 5.15 21.74
C GLY A 162 -11.89 5.70 22.76
N GLU A 163 -13.09 6.08 22.30
CA GLU A 163 -14.16 6.54 23.18
C GLU A 163 -14.74 5.41 24.04
N ALA A 164 -14.90 4.21 23.48
CA ALA A 164 -15.32 3.04 24.25
C ALA A 164 -14.30 2.72 25.35
N PHE A 165 -13.01 2.74 25.04
CA PHE A 165 -11.93 2.44 25.97
C PHE A 165 -11.81 3.48 27.09
N LYS A 166 -12.02 4.77 26.81
CA LYS A 166 -12.16 5.79 27.87
C LYS A 166 -13.26 5.44 28.85
N GLY A 167 -14.45 5.09 28.35
CA GLY A 167 -15.58 4.69 29.19
C GLY A 167 -15.28 3.44 30.02
N PHE A 168 -14.60 2.46 29.42
CA PHE A 168 -14.16 1.23 30.09
C PHE A 168 -13.20 1.51 31.24
N VAL A 169 -12.16 2.31 31.01
CA VAL A 169 -11.20 2.69 32.06
C VAL A 169 -11.89 3.50 33.15
N ALA A 170 -12.72 4.49 32.79
CA ALA A 170 -13.43 5.33 33.75
C ALA A 170 -14.42 4.55 34.63
N SER A 171 -15.02 3.48 34.10
CA SER A 171 -15.94 2.64 34.86
C SER A 171 -15.25 1.79 35.94
N GLY A 172 -13.95 1.54 35.82
CA GLY A 172 -13.21 0.58 36.65
C GLY A 172 -13.71 -0.87 36.54
N SER A 173 -14.68 -1.16 35.66
CA SER A 173 -15.27 -2.48 35.50
C SER A 173 -14.39 -3.36 34.61
N THR A 174 -14.14 -4.59 35.07
CA THR A 174 -13.55 -5.65 34.25
C THR A 174 -14.57 -6.28 33.30
N VAL A 175 -15.87 -6.11 33.58
CA VAL A 175 -16.97 -6.61 32.74
C VAL A 175 -17.22 -5.60 31.62
N ARG A 176 -17.18 -6.08 30.38
CA ARG A 176 -17.48 -5.28 29.18
C ARG A 176 -18.97 -5.37 28.84
N PRO A 177 -19.56 -4.34 28.22
CA PRO A 177 -20.92 -4.41 27.73
C PRO A 177 -21.12 -5.56 26.74
N ASP A 178 -22.30 -6.19 26.75
CA ASP A 178 -22.62 -7.36 25.91
C ASP A 178 -22.45 -7.09 24.41
N TRP A 179 -22.60 -5.84 23.97
CA TRP A 179 -22.40 -5.45 22.58
C TRP A 179 -20.93 -5.51 22.13
N TYR A 180 -19.96 -5.42 23.06
CA TYR A 180 -18.55 -5.23 22.74
C TYR A 180 -17.95 -6.44 22.01
N ALA A 181 -18.18 -7.65 22.50
CA ALA A 181 -17.63 -8.87 21.90
C ALA A 181 -18.17 -9.13 20.47
N PRO A 182 -19.49 -9.04 20.20
CA PRO A 182 -20.03 -9.14 18.85
C PRO A 182 -19.49 -8.07 17.88
N VAL A 183 -19.39 -6.81 18.33
CA VAL A 183 -18.86 -5.72 17.48
C VAL A 183 -17.39 -5.96 17.14
N ARG A 184 -16.59 -6.39 18.12
CA ARG A 184 -15.18 -6.75 17.91
C ARG A 184 -15.04 -7.88 16.89
N ALA A 185 -15.79 -8.97 17.05
CA ALA A 185 -15.74 -10.11 16.13
C ALA A 185 -16.15 -9.74 14.70
N LEU A 186 -17.17 -8.88 14.55
CA LEU A 186 -17.57 -8.35 13.24
C LEU A 186 -16.42 -7.57 12.59
N LEU A 187 -15.74 -6.69 13.33
CA LEU A 187 -14.67 -5.86 12.80
C LEU A 187 -13.39 -6.64 12.52
N GLU A 188 -13.07 -7.67 13.31
CA GLU A 188 -12.01 -8.63 12.99
C GLU A 188 -12.30 -9.34 11.65
N SER A 189 -13.56 -9.72 11.41
CA SER A 189 -13.99 -10.30 10.12
C SER A 189 -13.89 -9.31 8.97
N LEU A 190 -14.33 -8.06 9.17
CA LEU A 190 -14.22 -7.01 8.15
C LEU A 190 -12.75 -6.69 7.82
N SER A 191 -11.89 -6.63 8.84
CA SER A 191 -10.45 -6.43 8.69
C SER A 191 -9.79 -7.56 7.90
N THR A 192 -10.20 -8.81 8.11
CA THR A 192 -9.71 -9.95 7.31
C THR A 192 -10.15 -9.82 5.85
N ILE A 193 -11.43 -9.51 5.62
CA ILE A 193 -11.97 -9.40 4.25
C ILE A 193 -11.29 -8.25 3.48
N GLU A 194 -11.15 -7.07 4.09
CA GLU A 194 -10.56 -5.92 3.42
C GLU A 194 -9.09 -6.14 3.08
N VAL A 195 -8.30 -6.73 3.99
CA VAL A 195 -6.87 -6.97 3.78
C VAL A 195 -6.68 -8.01 2.67
N ALA A 196 -7.41 -9.11 2.71
CA ALA A 196 -7.45 -10.10 1.64
C ALA A 196 -7.78 -9.45 0.28
N LEU A 197 -8.77 -8.56 0.22
CA LEU A 197 -9.13 -7.86 -1.01
C LEU A 197 -8.03 -6.90 -1.51
N PHE A 198 -7.27 -6.24 -0.62
CA PHE A 198 -6.09 -5.45 -1.01
C PHE A 198 -4.99 -6.32 -1.63
N TYR A 199 -4.71 -7.48 -1.03
CA TYR A 199 -3.76 -8.45 -1.60
C TYR A 199 -4.24 -8.97 -2.95
N LEU A 200 -5.51 -9.35 -3.06
CA LEU A 200 -6.12 -9.81 -4.31
C LEU A 200 -6.09 -8.75 -5.40
N ALA A 201 -6.39 -7.49 -5.05
CA ALA A 201 -6.29 -6.38 -5.99
C ALA A 201 -4.87 -6.25 -6.53
N THR A 202 -3.87 -6.23 -5.64
CA THR A 202 -2.46 -6.11 -6.03
C THR A 202 -1.99 -7.27 -6.89
N LEU A 203 -2.39 -8.49 -6.53
CA LEU A 203 -2.16 -9.71 -7.30
C LEU A 203 -2.72 -9.60 -8.72
N ALA A 204 -3.98 -9.19 -8.85
CA ALA A 204 -4.64 -9.05 -10.15
C ALA A 204 -4.00 -7.95 -11.01
N PHE A 205 -3.65 -6.79 -10.42
CA PHE A 205 -2.90 -5.75 -11.14
C PHE A 205 -1.51 -6.21 -11.57
N ALA A 206 -0.82 -7.02 -10.77
CA ALA A 206 0.47 -7.60 -11.16
C ALA A 206 0.35 -8.59 -12.33
N PHE A 207 -0.70 -9.41 -12.38
CA PHE A 207 -1.02 -10.25 -13.54
C PHE A 207 -1.34 -9.42 -14.77
N SER A 208 -2.13 -8.35 -14.62
CA SER A 208 -2.50 -7.46 -15.71
C SER A 208 -1.26 -6.76 -16.32
N LEU A 209 -0.37 -6.25 -15.46
CA LEU A 209 0.91 -5.65 -15.85
C LEU A 209 1.83 -6.65 -16.56
N LYS A 210 1.84 -7.91 -16.12
CA LYS A 210 2.61 -8.99 -16.76
C LYS A 210 2.06 -9.30 -18.16
N LYS A 211 0.74 -9.45 -18.28
CA LYS A 211 0.06 -9.83 -19.52
C LYS A 211 0.13 -8.74 -20.59
N SER A 212 0.04 -7.47 -20.18
CA SER A 212 0.19 -6.31 -21.07
C SER A 212 1.64 -6.03 -21.47
N SER A 213 2.62 -6.77 -20.95
CA SER A 213 4.06 -6.54 -21.17
C SER A 213 4.55 -5.13 -20.81
N VAL A 214 3.76 -4.39 -20.02
CA VAL A 214 4.07 -3.04 -19.54
C VAL A 214 5.21 -3.08 -18.52
N PHE A 215 5.39 -4.23 -17.86
CA PHE A 215 6.27 -4.37 -16.71
C PHE A 215 7.21 -5.56 -16.84
N LYS A 216 8.33 -5.52 -16.10
CA LYS A 216 9.31 -6.61 -16.13
C LYS A 216 8.70 -7.90 -15.54
N PRO A 217 8.77 -9.05 -16.25
CA PRO A 217 8.15 -10.30 -15.80
C PRO A 217 8.57 -10.73 -14.39
N PHE A 218 9.86 -10.59 -14.06
CA PHE A 218 10.40 -10.93 -12.75
C PHE A 218 9.77 -10.08 -11.63
N ALA A 219 9.63 -8.77 -11.84
CA ALA A 219 9.06 -7.89 -10.84
C ALA A 219 7.56 -8.18 -10.62
N CYS A 220 6.81 -8.45 -11.69
CA CYS A 220 5.43 -8.95 -11.59
C CYS A 220 5.34 -10.26 -10.80
N HIS A 221 6.27 -11.19 -11.03
CA HIS A 221 6.27 -12.47 -10.33
C HIS A 221 6.45 -12.29 -8.81
N MET A 222 7.35 -11.40 -8.38
CA MET A 222 7.52 -11.11 -6.95
C MET A 222 6.24 -10.55 -6.33
N TYR A 223 5.55 -9.62 -7.00
CA TYR A 223 4.27 -9.10 -6.50
C TYR A 223 3.20 -10.19 -6.43
N ILE A 224 3.12 -11.06 -7.43
CA ILE A 224 2.19 -12.18 -7.45
C ILE A 224 2.45 -13.10 -6.24
N VAL A 225 3.70 -13.51 -6.03
CA VAL A 225 4.08 -14.43 -4.94
C VAL A 225 3.80 -13.81 -3.58
N PHE A 226 4.25 -12.59 -3.32
CA PHE A 226 4.07 -11.95 -2.01
C PHE A 226 2.62 -11.58 -1.73
N SER A 227 1.86 -11.11 -2.72
CA SER A 227 0.43 -10.83 -2.54
C SER A 227 -0.38 -12.11 -2.36
N MET A 228 -0.04 -13.19 -3.06
CA MET A 228 -0.69 -14.50 -2.82
C MET A 228 -0.37 -15.03 -1.42
N ALA A 229 0.89 -14.94 -0.98
CA ALA A 229 1.28 -15.35 0.36
C ALA A 229 0.56 -14.52 1.43
N GLY A 230 0.50 -13.19 1.27
CA GLY A 230 -0.24 -12.29 2.15
C GLY A 230 -1.73 -12.64 2.23
N PHE A 231 -2.37 -12.89 1.08
CA PHE A 231 -3.76 -13.33 1.02
C PHE A 231 -4.02 -14.63 1.78
N ILE A 232 -3.18 -15.65 1.57
CA ILE A 232 -3.31 -16.95 2.24
C ILE A 232 -3.06 -16.82 3.74
N LEU A 233 -2.03 -16.09 4.14
CA LEU A 233 -1.69 -15.88 5.55
C LEU A 233 -2.76 -15.07 6.29
N ASP A 234 -3.38 -14.10 5.64
CA ASP A 234 -4.45 -13.30 6.22
C ASP A 234 -5.71 -14.14 6.48
N ILE A 235 -6.15 -14.93 5.49
CA ILE A 235 -7.36 -15.77 5.61
C ILE A 235 -7.13 -16.99 6.52
N CYS A 236 -5.99 -17.66 6.37
CA CYS A 236 -5.75 -18.95 7.01
C CYS A 236 -4.88 -18.86 8.27
N GLY A 237 -4.13 -17.77 8.46
CA GLY A 237 -3.08 -17.69 9.48
C GLY A 237 -3.58 -17.93 10.90
N SER A 238 -4.75 -17.39 11.25
CA SER A 238 -5.36 -17.57 12.57
C SER A 238 -5.73 -19.01 12.92
N PHE A 239 -5.83 -19.90 11.93
CA PHE A 239 -6.12 -21.33 12.13
C PHE A 239 -4.86 -22.21 12.15
N LEU A 240 -3.68 -21.62 11.93
CA LEU A 240 -2.41 -22.34 11.80
C LEU A 240 -1.55 -22.19 13.07
N PRO A 241 -0.71 -23.18 13.40
CA PRO A 241 0.17 -23.10 14.56
C PRO A 241 1.24 -22.01 14.42
N GLU A 242 1.83 -21.61 15.54
CA GLU A 242 3.01 -20.75 15.53
C GLU A 242 4.18 -21.43 14.78
N PRO A 243 4.98 -20.68 13.99
CA PRO A 243 5.02 -19.21 13.86
C PRO A 243 4.09 -18.63 12.77
N VAL A 244 3.23 -19.45 12.16
CA VAL A 244 2.41 -19.04 11.00
C VAL A 244 1.25 -18.13 11.43
N SER A 245 0.67 -18.38 12.61
CA SER A 245 -0.32 -17.48 13.23
C SER A 245 0.21 -16.07 13.41
N PHE A 246 1.42 -15.91 13.96
CA PHE A 246 2.06 -14.60 14.06
C PHE A 246 2.29 -13.93 12.69
N ALA A 247 2.70 -14.70 11.66
CA ALA A 247 2.83 -14.17 10.30
C ALA A 247 1.47 -13.71 9.74
N GLY A 248 0.39 -14.44 10.02
CA GLY A 248 -0.99 -14.05 9.72
C GLY A 248 -1.37 -12.70 10.35
N TYR A 249 -1.11 -12.55 11.65
CA TYR A 249 -1.28 -11.28 12.35
C TYR A 249 -0.50 -10.14 11.69
N LEU A 250 0.75 -10.39 11.29
CA LEU A 250 1.57 -9.35 10.66
C LEU A 250 1.02 -8.88 9.31
N VAL A 251 0.58 -9.81 8.45
CA VAL A 251 0.05 -9.44 7.13
C VAL A 251 -1.31 -8.75 7.20
N ALA A 252 -2.04 -8.95 8.29
CA ALA A 252 -3.33 -8.32 8.62
C ALA A 252 -3.19 -6.87 9.13
N ILE A 253 -1.97 -6.43 9.48
CA ILE A 253 -1.75 -5.03 9.88
C ILE A 253 -2.09 -4.11 8.70
N PRO A 254 -2.97 -3.10 8.87
CA PRO A 254 -3.51 -2.27 7.78
C PRO A 254 -2.48 -1.64 6.82
N ALA A 255 -1.28 -1.30 7.30
CA ALA A 255 -0.23 -0.70 6.48
C ALA A 255 0.55 -1.73 5.63
N ILE A 256 0.60 -3.00 6.04
CA ILE A 256 1.39 -4.05 5.38
C ILE A 256 0.87 -4.42 3.98
N PRO A 257 -0.44 -4.60 3.71
CA PRO A 257 -0.92 -4.86 2.36
C PRO A 257 -0.64 -3.69 1.39
N LEU A 258 -0.33 -2.49 1.91
CA LEU A 258 -0.01 -1.30 1.12
C LEU A 258 1.46 -1.25 0.67
N ILE A 259 2.34 -2.14 1.15
CA ILE A 259 3.75 -2.21 0.74
C ILE A 259 3.85 -2.59 -0.74
N MET A 260 3.11 -3.61 -1.19
CA MET A 260 3.18 -4.08 -2.57
C MET A 260 2.66 -3.03 -3.58
N PRO A 261 1.49 -2.38 -3.37
CA PRO A 261 1.07 -1.23 -4.18
C PRO A 261 2.13 -0.12 -4.25
N TYR A 262 2.76 0.22 -3.13
CA TYR A 262 3.83 1.22 -3.08
C TYR A 262 5.04 0.83 -3.94
N LEU A 263 5.57 -0.38 -3.76
CA LEU A 263 6.71 -0.86 -4.54
C LEU A 263 6.37 -0.95 -6.03
N MET A 264 5.13 -1.32 -6.37
CA MET A 264 4.61 -1.28 -7.73
C MET A 264 4.65 0.14 -8.28
N GLY A 265 4.16 1.13 -7.52
CA GLY A 265 4.26 2.55 -7.87
C GLY A 265 5.70 3.02 -8.11
N VAL A 266 6.64 2.68 -7.22
CA VAL A 266 8.07 3.04 -7.35
C VAL A 266 8.67 2.48 -8.64
N ASN A 267 8.34 1.23 -8.98
CA ASN A 267 8.83 0.61 -10.21
C ASN A 267 8.15 1.16 -11.47
N LEU A 268 6.85 1.48 -11.43
CA LEU A 268 6.14 2.15 -12.53
C LEU A 268 6.72 3.54 -12.81
N LEU A 269 7.09 4.28 -11.76
CA LEU A 269 7.76 5.58 -11.89
C LEU A 269 9.09 5.47 -12.67
N LYS A 270 9.83 4.37 -12.51
CA LYS A 270 11.07 4.11 -13.24
C LYS A 270 10.84 3.84 -14.73
N LEU A 271 9.71 3.22 -15.09
CA LEU A 271 9.38 2.86 -16.47
C LEU A 271 8.93 4.06 -17.30
N GLY A 272 8.22 5.02 -16.70
CA GLY A 272 7.86 6.29 -17.36
C GLY A 272 9.06 7.09 -17.91
N ASN A 273 10.29 6.77 -17.50
CA ASN A 273 11.53 7.41 -17.97
C ASN A 273 12.28 6.62 -19.04
N LYS A 274 11.94 5.34 -19.22
CA LYS A 274 12.51 4.48 -20.25
C LYS A 274 11.42 4.28 -21.27
N GLY A 275 11.20 5.29 -22.13
CA GLY A 275 10.50 5.06 -23.39
C GLY A 275 11.14 3.84 -24.03
N THR A 276 10.42 2.74 -24.02
CA THR A 276 10.93 1.39 -24.20
C THR A 276 11.49 1.30 -25.62
N ALA A 277 12.82 1.31 -25.74
CA ALA A 277 13.51 1.10 -27.02
C ALA A 277 13.07 -0.23 -27.67
N GLU A 278 12.69 -1.22 -26.85
CA GLU A 278 12.04 -2.47 -27.29
C GLU A 278 10.62 -2.26 -27.83
N GLN A 279 9.82 -1.36 -27.25
CA GLN A 279 8.48 -1.05 -27.73
C GLN A 279 8.51 -0.22 -29.02
N LYS A 280 9.54 0.63 -29.22
CA LYS A 280 9.86 1.23 -30.52
C LYS A 280 10.19 0.16 -31.57
N SER A 281 10.96 -0.87 -31.22
CA SER A 281 11.26 -1.99 -32.13
C SER A 281 10.00 -2.77 -32.52
N SER A 282 9.16 -3.15 -31.56
CA SER A 282 7.91 -3.88 -31.84
C SER A 282 6.90 -3.05 -32.63
N LEU A 283 6.73 -1.76 -32.33
CA LEU A 283 5.84 -0.87 -33.10
C LEU A 283 6.40 -0.51 -34.49
N GLN A 284 7.73 -0.43 -34.65
CA GLN A 284 8.35 -0.21 -35.95
C GLN A 284 8.26 -1.45 -36.84
N VAL A 285 8.36 -2.65 -36.27
CA VAL A 285 8.12 -3.92 -36.98
C VAL A 285 6.66 -3.98 -37.44
N LEU A 286 5.69 -3.75 -36.55
CA LEU A 286 4.26 -3.74 -36.89
C LEU A 286 3.88 -2.65 -37.91
N LYS A 287 4.55 -1.48 -37.89
CA LYS A 287 4.34 -0.43 -38.90
C LYS A 287 4.97 -0.76 -40.25
N ARG A 288 6.11 -1.47 -40.28
CA ARG A 288 6.75 -1.94 -41.53
C ARG A 288 5.95 -3.04 -42.21
N GLU A 289 5.35 -3.93 -41.43
CA GLU A 289 4.49 -4.99 -41.96
C GLU A 289 3.23 -4.41 -42.61
N ARG A 290 2.65 -3.32 -42.08
CA ARG A 290 1.50 -2.65 -42.71
C ARG A 290 1.80 -1.86 -43.98
N THR A 291 3.01 -1.30 -44.13
CA THR A 291 3.39 -0.55 -45.34
C THR A 291 3.92 -1.41 -46.47
N THR A 292 4.09 -2.71 -46.27
CA THR A 292 4.48 -3.67 -47.31
C THR A 292 3.30 -4.44 -47.90
N GLU A 293 2.09 -4.23 -47.37
CA GLU A 293 0.82 -4.80 -47.87
C GLU A 293 -0.04 -3.81 -48.68
N GLU A 294 0.44 -2.58 -48.91
CA GLU A 294 -0.15 -1.58 -49.81
C GLU A 294 0.69 -1.41 -51.08
#